data_AF-A0A517YD48-F1
#
_entry.id   AF-A0A517YD48-F1
#
_cell.length_a   1.000
_cell.length_b   1.000
_cell.length_c   1.000
_cell.angle_alpha   90.00
_cell.angle_beta   90.00
_cell.angle_gamma   90.00
#
_symmetry.space_group_name_H-M   'P 1'
#
loop_
_entity.id
_entity.type
_entity.pdbx_description
1 polymer ?
#
loop_
_entity_poly.entity_id
_entity_poly.type
_entity_poly.pdbx_seq_one_letter_code
_entity_poly.pdbx_strand_id
1 'polypeptide(L)'
;MSTSARTSINEKTQFSLRSLLCTMVTVSMVFAYVRLFGTEGANLTVLMVASAVCGSVLGIGSGRAMETLMWTFVGGSLALCCVLSADNHVSMPQKYYWVEVGVFGGAYAGYIAPGAWKWRIIGVLTIWLKFALVSLLGAIGPLAYFDEWNALFDALLTLPVLLGLTVLVEAIYWLQRRHHIALDVWAAGIVFAVIAGNFGAVVVWNLWYA
;
A
#
# COMPACT_ATOMS: atom_id res chain seq x y z
N MET A 1 -32.05 -40.11 -22.34
CA MET A 1 -32.91 -39.02 -21.81
C MET A 1 -32.34 -38.56 -20.49
N SER A 2 -32.12 -37.23 -20.39
CA SER A 2 -31.96 -36.42 -19.18
C SER A 2 -30.73 -36.62 -18.29
N THR A 3 -29.68 -35.89 -18.67
CA THR A 3 -28.67 -35.25 -17.81
C THR A 3 -29.28 -34.58 -16.59
N SER A 4 -28.95 -35.07 -15.39
CA SER A 4 -29.12 -34.33 -14.13
C SER A 4 -28.10 -33.20 -14.09
N ALA A 5 -28.49 -32.04 -14.59
CA ALA A 5 -27.79 -30.78 -14.44
C ALA A 5 -27.55 -30.50 -12.95
N ARG A 6 -26.30 -30.70 -12.49
CA ARG A 6 -25.81 -30.00 -11.31
C ARG A 6 -25.89 -28.52 -11.64
N THR A 7 -26.89 -27.90 -11.04
CA THR A 7 -27.10 -26.47 -10.93
C THR A 7 -25.77 -25.75 -10.72
N SER A 8 -25.40 -25.00 -11.74
CA SER A 8 -24.36 -23.97 -11.72
C SER A 8 -24.69 -22.95 -10.63
N ILE A 9 -24.17 -23.15 -9.43
CA ILE A 9 -24.18 -22.12 -8.40
C ILE A 9 -23.12 -21.10 -8.82
N ASN A 10 -23.59 -20.06 -9.52
CA ASN A 10 -23.00 -18.73 -9.69
C ASN A 10 -21.54 -18.57 -9.20
N GLU A 11 -20.59 -18.71 -10.12
CA GLU A 11 -19.17 -18.33 -9.99
C GLU A 11 -18.96 -16.80 -9.94
N LYS A 12 -19.87 -16.07 -9.29
CA LYS A 12 -19.81 -14.62 -9.06
C LYS A 12 -20.04 -14.27 -7.58
N THR A 13 -19.64 -15.14 -6.66
CA THR A 13 -19.61 -14.79 -5.23
C THR A 13 -18.42 -13.86 -4.99
N GLN A 14 -18.74 -12.57 -5.03
CA GLN A 14 -17.81 -11.46 -5.22
C GLN A 14 -16.84 -11.22 -4.05
N PHE A 15 -17.08 -11.77 -2.84
CA PHE A 15 -16.11 -11.87 -1.74
C PHE A 15 -16.59 -12.96 -0.77
N SER A 16 -15.68 -13.76 -0.18
CA SER A 16 -16.08 -14.67 0.91
C SER A 16 -16.44 -13.87 2.17
N LEU A 17 -17.36 -14.36 3.01
CA LEU A 17 -17.71 -13.69 4.29
C LEU A 17 -16.47 -13.40 5.13
N ARG A 18 -15.51 -14.33 5.14
CA ARG A 18 -14.22 -14.20 5.84
C ARG A 18 -13.39 -13.04 5.28
N SER A 19 -13.39 -12.88 3.95
CA SER A 19 -12.72 -11.78 3.25
C SER A 19 -13.28 -10.42 3.65
N LEU A 20 -14.60 -10.33 3.63
CA LEU A 20 -15.31 -9.11 3.96
C LEU A 20 -15.07 -8.70 5.41
N LEU A 21 -15.11 -9.66 6.35
CA LEU A 21 -14.79 -9.42 7.76
C LEU A 21 -13.33 -8.98 7.96
N CYS A 22 -12.36 -9.67 7.35
CA CYS A 22 -10.95 -9.28 7.49
C CYS A 22 -10.71 -7.87 6.94
N THR A 23 -11.30 -7.55 5.79
CA THR A 23 -11.17 -6.23 5.17
C THR A 23 -11.83 -5.15 6.03
N MET A 24 -13.05 -5.38 6.51
CA MET A 24 -13.75 -4.44 7.40
C MET A 24 -12.96 -4.17 8.68
N VAL A 25 -12.47 -5.21 9.37
CA VAL A 25 -11.70 -5.04 10.61
C VAL A 25 -10.40 -4.28 10.35
N THR A 26 -9.71 -4.61 9.25
CA THR A 26 -8.46 -3.92 8.86
C THR A 26 -8.72 -2.44 8.60
N VAL A 27 -9.73 -2.12 7.79
CA VAL A 27 -10.11 -0.74 7.46
C VAL A 27 -10.54 0.02 8.72
N SER A 28 -11.34 -0.59 9.59
CA SER A 28 -11.74 0.01 10.86
C SER A 28 -10.54 0.29 11.78
N MET A 29 -9.57 -0.62 11.86
CA MET A 29 -8.35 -0.39 12.65
C MET A 29 -7.48 0.72 12.05
N VAL A 30 -7.31 0.75 10.72
CA VAL A 30 -6.57 1.85 10.07
C VAL A 30 -7.25 3.18 10.35
N PHE A 31 -8.57 3.29 10.21
CA PHE A 31 -9.29 4.53 10.56
C PHE A 31 -9.17 4.88 12.05
N ALA A 32 -9.24 3.89 12.95
CA ALA A 32 -9.07 4.13 14.38
C ALA A 32 -7.65 4.64 14.70
N TYR A 33 -6.63 4.08 14.05
CA TYR A 33 -5.24 4.52 14.17
C TYR A 33 -5.05 5.95 13.63
N VAL A 34 -5.52 6.21 12.40
CA VAL A 34 -5.48 7.53 11.76
C VAL A 34 -6.13 8.61 12.61
N ARG A 35 -7.24 8.29 13.28
CA ARG A 35 -7.98 9.22 14.15
C ARG A 35 -7.11 9.79 15.27
N LEU A 36 -6.10 9.07 15.73
CA LEU A 36 -5.17 9.54 16.76
C LEU A 36 -4.38 10.78 16.32
N PHE A 37 -4.26 11.00 15.00
CA PHE A 37 -3.49 12.08 14.39
C PHE A 37 -4.35 13.25 13.89
N GLY A 38 -5.63 13.30 14.27
CA GLY A 38 -6.52 14.45 14.02
C GLY A 38 -6.75 14.78 12.54
N THR A 39 -6.71 16.07 12.20
CA THR A 39 -6.99 16.58 10.84
C THR A 39 -5.94 16.19 9.83
N GLU A 40 -4.68 16.04 10.26
CA GLU A 40 -3.58 15.58 9.41
C GLU A 40 -3.84 14.16 8.89
N GLY A 41 -4.20 13.25 9.80
CA GLY A 41 -4.60 11.89 9.45
C GLY A 41 -5.78 11.85 8.49
N ALA A 42 -6.80 12.69 8.71
CA ALA A 42 -7.94 12.78 7.81
C ALA A 42 -7.53 13.21 6.39
N ASN A 43 -6.69 14.23 6.25
CA ASN A 43 -6.23 14.73 4.95
C ASN A 43 -5.42 13.67 4.18
N LEU A 44 -4.48 13.01 4.84
CA LEU A 44 -3.68 11.94 4.22
C LEU A 44 -4.52 10.74 3.81
N THR A 45 -5.58 10.44 4.56
CA THR A 45 -6.51 9.36 4.25
C THR A 45 -7.36 9.69 3.02
N VAL A 46 -7.84 10.92 2.90
CA VAL A 46 -8.57 11.38 1.70
C VAL A 46 -7.66 11.29 0.47
N LEU A 47 -6.41 11.72 0.59
CA LEU A 47 -5.42 11.56 -0.48
C LEU A 47 -5.23 10.08 -0.85
N MET A 48 -5.02 9.21 0.13
CA MET A 48 -4.85 7.78 -0.10
C MET A 48 -6.03 7.17 -0.88
N VAL A 49 -7.27 7.49 -0.47
CA VAL A 49 -8.49 7.00 -1.13
C VAL A 49 -8.59 7.55 -2.56
N ALA A 50 -8.37 8.86 -2.75
CA ALA A 50 -8.42 9.48 -4.08
C ALA A 50 -7.38 8.88 -5.03
N SER A 51 -6.14 8.74 -4.57
CA SER A 51 -5.05 8.12 -5.33
C SER A 51 -5.29 6.62 -5.58
N ALA A 52 -5.97 5.93 -4.66
CA ALA A 52 -6.33 4.53 -4.84
C ALA A 52 -7.37 4.33 -5.97
N VAL A 53 -8.34 5.25 -6.08
CA VAL A 53 -9.28 5.26 -7.21
C VAL A 53 -8.52 5.44 -8.53
N CYS A 54 -7.57 6.38 -8.60
CA CYS A 54 -6.73 6.57 -9.79
C CYS A 54 -5.88 5.33 -10.11
N GLY A 55 -5.27 4.71 -9.10
CA GLY A 55 -4.46 3.49 -9.26
C GLY A 55 -5.27 2.28 -9.75
N SER A 56 -6.55 2.18 -9.34
CA SER A 56 -7.44 1.07 -9.73
C SER A 56 -7.73 1.04 -11.24
N VAL A 57 -7.62 2.18 -11.94
CA VAL A 57 -7.77 2.26 -13.41
C VAL A 57 -6.73 1.39 -14.12
N LEU A 58 -5.51 1.28 -13.58
CA LEU A 58 -4.45 0.42 -14.13
C LEU A 58 -4.85 -1.06 -14.07
N GLY A 59 -5.49 -1.48 -12.98
CA GLY A 59 -5.91 -2.87 -12.76
C GLY A 59 -7.05 -3.33 -13.68
N ILE A 60 -7.90 -2.40 -14.12
CA ILE A 60 -8.99 -2.70 -15.07
C ILE A 60 -8.42 -3.17 -16.41
N GLY A 61 -7.37 -2.51 -16.90
CA GLY A 61 -6.75 -2.85 -18.18
C GLY A 61 -6.06 -4.21 -18.24
N SER A 62 -5.62 -4.75 -17.09
CA SER A 62 -4.99 -6.09 -17.01
C SER A 62 -5.93 -7.20 -16.55
N GLY A 63 -7.22 -6.91 -16.32
CA GLY A 63 -8.18 -7.88 -15.79
C GLY A 63 -7.93 -8.28 -14.33
N ARG A 64 -7.11 -7.52 -13.59
CA ARG A 64 -6.70 -7.76 -12.19
C ARG A 64 -7.15 -6.62 -11.28
N ALA A 65 -8.34 -6.09 -11.53
CA ALA A 65 -8.84 -4.90 -10.86
C ALA A 65 -8.93 -5.06 -9.34
N MET A 66 -9.39 -6.23 -8.86
CA MET A 66 -9.53 -6.49 -7.43
C MET A 66 -8.18 -6.66 -6.73
N GLU A 67 -7.25 -7.40 -7.31
CA GLU A 67 -5.90 -7.54 -6.74
C GLU A 67 -5.18 -6.19 -6.73
N THR A 68 -5.30 -5.42 -7.81
CA THR A 68 -4.76 -4.06 -7.90
C THR A 68 -5.31 -3.19 -6.79
N LEU A 69 -6.64 -3.14 -6.64
CA LEU A 69 -7.31 -2.33 -5.62
C LEU A 69 -6.90 -2.78 -4.21
N MET A 70 -6.90 -4.08 -3.93
CA MET A 70 -6.49 -4.63 -2.63
C MET A 70 -5.05 -4.22 -2.29
N TRP A 71 -4.09 -4.44 -3.19
CA TRP A 71 -2.69 -4.09 -2.94
C TRP A 71 -2.46 -2.58 -2.88
N THR A 72 -3.25 -1.80 -3.60
CA THR A 72 -3.28 -0.33 -3.50
C THR A 72 -3.68 0.11 -2.09
N PHE A 73 -4.76 -0.47 -1.53
CA PHE A 73 -5.19 -0.18 -0.17
C PHE A 73 -4.20 -0.65 0.87
N VAL A 74 -3.58 -1.82 0.69
CA VAL A 74 -2.52 -2.31 1.59
C VAL A 74 -1.32 -1.36 1.56
N GLY A 75 -0.77 -1.07 0.38
CA GLY A 75 0.38 -0.19 0.23
C GLY A 75 0.12 1.23 0.76
N GLY A 76 -1.05 1.78 0.45
CA GLY A 76 -1.49 3.08 0.97
C GLY A 76 -1.65 3.09 2.50
N SER A 77 -2.27 2.05 3.08
CA SER A 77 -2.45 1.94 4.54
C SER A 77 -1.12 1.79 5.26
N LEU A 78 -0.19 1.00 4.71
CA LEU A 78 1.15 0.85 5.26
C LEU A 78 1.90 2.17 5.26
N ALA A 79 1.92 2.87 4.11
CA ALA A 79 2.55 4.18 4.03
C ALA A 79 1.90 5.19 4.99
N LEU A 80 0.57 5.23 5.05
CA LEU A 80 -0.19 6.07 5.96
C LEU A 80 0.20 5.81 7.42
N CYS A 81 0.28 4.55 7.83
CA CYS A 81 0.67 4.19 9.19
C CYS A 81 2.08 4.68 9.52
N CYS A 82 3.04 4.51 8.58
CA CYS A 82 4.43 4.91 8.74
C CYS A 82 4.62 6.43 8.78
N VAL A 83 3.97 7.19 7.88
CA VAL A 83 4.13 8.66 7.83
C VAL A 83 3.44 9.37 8.99
N LEU A 84 2.34 8.80 9.50
CA LEU A 84 1.65 9.35 10.66
C LEU A 84 2.43 9.11 11.95
N SER A 85 3.10 7.96 12.08
CA SER A 85 4.01 7.72 13.21
C SER A 85 5.31 8.52 13.15
N ALA A 86 5.63 9.12 12.00
CA ALA A 86 6.82 9.96 11.90
C ALA A 86 6.56 11.27 12.65
N ASP A 87 7.47 11.62 13.56
CA ASP A 87 7.46 12.87 14.33
C ASP A 87 7.36 14.10 13.41
N ASN A 88 7.14 15.28 14.02
CA ASN A 88 7.05 16.59 13.34
C ASN A 88 8.28 16.98 12.50
N HIS A 89 9.32 16.14 12.44
CA HIS A 89 10.48 16.30 11.58
C HIS A 89 10.19 16.03 10.10
N VAL A 90 9.09 15.33 9.77
CA VAL A 90 8.69 15.11 8.38
C VAL A 90 7.66 16.15 7.96
N SER A 91 7.99 16.92 6.94
CA SER A 91 7.10 17.96 6.40
C SER A 91 5.85 17.35 5.76
N MET A 92 4.73 18.08 5.75
CA MET A 92 3.47 17.60 5.16
C MET A 92 3.61 17.21 3.67
N PRO A 93 4.34 17.96 2.81
CA PRO A 93 4.61 17.55 1.44
C PRO A 93 5.33 16.19 1.33
N GLN A 94 6.27 15.90 2.22
CA GLN A 94 6.94 14.61 2.28
C GLN A 94 5.98 13.50 2.72
N LYS A 95 5.09 13.76 3.69
CA LYS A 95 4.07 12.78 4.09
C LYS A 95 3.15 12.45 2.91
N TYR A 96 2.72 13.44 2.13
CA TYR A 96 1.94 13.22 0.90
C TYR A 96 2.70 12.38 -0.12
N TYR A 97 3.96 12.72 -0.37
CA TYR A 97 4.84 11.98 -1.28
C TYR A 97 4.91 10.49 -0.92
N TRP A 98 5.19 10.17 0.34
CA TRP A 98 5.35 8.78 0.79
C TRP A 98 4.03 7.99 0.78
N VAL A 99 2.90 8.64 1.07
CA VAL A 99 1.57 8.02 0.89
C VAL A 99 1.34 7.67 -0.57
N GLU A 100 1.63 8.58 -1.50
CA GLU A 100 1.49 8.27 -2.92
C GLU A 100 2.43 7.15 -3.38
N VAL A 101 3.68 7.12 -2.91
CA VAL A 101 4.61 6.02 -3.20
C VAL A 101 4.02 4.68 -2.77
N GLY A 102 3.44 4.61 -1.57
CA GLY A 102 2.76 3.41 -1.08
C GLY A 102 1.56 3.00 -1.91
N VAL A 103 0.70 3.96 -2.27
CA VAL A 103 -0.50 3.72 -3.09
C VAL A 103 -0.13 3.22 -4.49
N PHE A 104 0.75 3.93 -5.20
CA PHE A 104 1.15 3.56 -6.56
C PHE A 104 2.00 2.29 -6.58
N GLY A 105 2.90 2.11 -5.60
CA GLY A 105 3.65 0.87 -5.42
C GLY A 105 2.72 -0.33 -5.20
N GLY A 106 1.71 -0.17 -4.36
CA GLY A 106 0.68 -1.17 -4.11
C GLY A 106 -0.14 -1.50 -5.36
N ALA A 107 -0.60 -0.48 -6.08
CA ALA A 107 -1.33 -0.65 -7.33
C ALA A 107 -0.51 -1.47 -8.34
N TYR A 108 0.76 -1.13 -8.52
CA TYR A 108 1.62 -1.84 -9.45
C TYR A 108 1.92 -3.28 -9.02
N ALA A 109 2.08 -3.51 -7.72
CA ALA A 109 2.28 -4.83 -7.18
C ALA A 109 1.10 -5.78 -7.47
N GLY A 110 -0.14 -5.27 -7.45
CA GLY A 110 -1.35 -6.01 -7.80
C GLY A 110 -1.64 -6.10 -9.30
N TYR A 111 -1.27 -5.07 -10.06
CA TYR A 111 -1.40 -5.00 -11.52
C TYR A 111 -0.63 -6.11 -12.24
N ILE A 112 0.55 -6.47 -11.73
CA ILE A 112 1.41 -7.48 -12.34
C ILE A 112 1.14 -8.88 -11.79
N ALA A 113 1.12 -9.85 -12.71
CA ALA A 113 0.98 -11.26 -12.37
C ALA A 113 2.14 -11.79 -11.50
N PRO A 114 1.87 -12.67 -10.53
CA PRO A 114 2.92 -13.32 -9.73
C PRO A 114 3.93 -14.05 -10.61
N GLY A 115 5.21 -13.97 -10.27
CA GLY A 115 6.31 -14.59 -11.02
C GLY A 115 6.78 -13.82 -12.26
N ALA A 116 6.10 -12.75 -12.67
CA ALA A 116 6.50 -11.92 -13.81
C ALA A 116 7.59 -10.89 -13.43
N TRP A 117 8.72 -11.36 -12.91
CA TRP A 117 9.74 -10.54 -12.26
C TRP A 117 10.33 -9.44 -13.14
N LYS A 118 10.50 -9.72 -14.44
CA LYS A 118 10.96 -8.74 -15.44
C LYS A 118 10.03 -7.52 -15.47
N TRP A 119 8.72 -7.76 -15.54
CA TRP A 119 7.73 -6.69 -15.58
C TRP A 119 7.66 -5.94 -14.24
N ARG A 120 7.80 -6.65 -13.12
CA ARG A 120 7.88 -6.02 -11.79
C ARG A 120 9.03 -5.04 -11.68
N ILE A 121 10.23 -5.44 -12.10
CA ILE A 121 11.40 -4.54 -12.10
C ILE A 121 11.14 -3.33 -13.00
N ILE A 122 10.58 -3.54 -14.20
CA ILE A 122 10.33 -2.45 -15.16
C ILE A 122 9.45 -1.36 -14.56
N GLY A 123 8.34 -1.68 -13.89
CA GLY A 123 7.54 -0.60 -13.30
C GLY A 123 7.87 -0.22 -11.88
N VAL A 124 8.66 -0.99 -11.15
CA VAL A 124 9.41 -0.40 -10.02
C VAL A 124 10.27 0.74 -10.53
N LEU A 125 11.04 0.54 -11.61
CA LEU A 125 11.84 1.60 -12.22
C LEU A 125 10.97 2.73 -12.79
N THR A 126 9.82 2.42 -13.40
CA THR A 126 8.91 3.44 -13.94
C THR A 126 8.31 4.32 -12.84
N ILE A 127 7.84 3.70 -11.75
CA ILE A 127 7.30 4.42 -10.59
C ILE A 127 8.40 5.22 -9.91
N TRP A 128 9.57 4.60 -9.72
CA TRP A 128 10.73 5.28 -9.15
C TRP A 128 11.10 6.52 -9.97
N LEU A 129 11.20 6.42 -11.31
CA LEU A 129 11.49 7.56 -12.18
C LEU A 129 10.43 8.66 -12.05
N LYS A 130 9.13 8.30 -12.00
CA LYS A 130 8.04 9.27 -11.76
C LYS A 130 8.27 10.03 -10.46
N PHE A 131 8.50 9.32 -9.35
CA PHE A 131 8.64 9.95 -8.04
C PHE A 131 9.99 10.64 -7.83
N ALA A 132 11.05 10.16 -8.48
CA ALA A 132 12.33 10.86 -8.53
C ALA A 132 12.17 12.19 -9.28
N LEU A 133 11.46 12.20 -10.41
CA LEU A 133 11.16 13.42 -11.15
C LEU A 133 10.31 14.39 -10.33
N VAL A 134 9.25 13.90 -9.67
CA VAL A 134 8.40 14.74 -8.79
C VAL A 134 9.22 15.35 -7.65
N SER A 135 10.09 14.56 -7.01
CA SER A 135 10.93 15.03 -5.91
C SER A 135 11.96 16.08 -6.37
N LEU A 136 12.65 15.81 -7.50
CA LEU A 136 13.63 16.75 -8.07
C LEU A 136 12.98 18.04 -8.59
N LEU A 137 11.83 17.96 -9.24
CA LEU A 137 11.06 19.15 -9.65
C LEU A 137 10.52 19.92 -8.45
N GLY A 138 10.15 19.21 -7.38
CA GLY A 138 9.72 19.79 -6.11
C GLY A 138 10.83 20.50 -5.32
N ALA A 139 12.10 20.23 -5.65
CA ALA A 139 13.27 20.91 -5.09
C ALA A 139 13.70 22.14 -5.94
N ILE A 140 13.58 22.07 -7.26
CA ILE A 140 14.11 23.08 -8.20
C ILE A 140 13.03 24.06 -8.71
N GLY A 141 11.75 23.73 -8.53
CA GLY A 141 10.63 24.51 -9.04
C GLY A 141 10.32 25.81 -8.28
N PRO A 142 9.50 26.71 -8.86
CA PRO A 142 9.09 27.98 -8.23
C PRO A 142 8.22 27.81 -6.97
N LEU A 143 7.85 26.58 -6.64
CA LEU A 143 7.11 26.19 -5.45
C LEU A 143 7.95 25.25 -4.57
N ALA A 144 9.27 25.43 -4.48
CA ALA A 144 10.16 24.50 -3.78
C ALA A 144 9.61 24.11 -2.38
N TYR A 145 9.10 22.89 -2.27
CA TYR A 145 8.47 22.36 -1.05
C TYR A 145 9.39 21.38 -0.32
N PHE A 146 10.47 20.95 -0.97
CA PHE A 146 11.47 20.04 -0.43
C PHE A 146 12.81 20.73 -0.34
N ASP A 147 13.52 20.51 0.77
CA ASP A 147 14.96 20.76 0.83
C ASP A 147 15.67 19.83 -0.16
N GLU A 148 16.68 20.33 -0.88
CA GLU A 148 17.35 19.62 -1.98
C GLU A 148 17.92 18.27 -1.53
N TRP A 149 18.48 18.22 -0.32
CA TRP A 149 19.01 16.99 0.27
C TRP A 149 17.91 15.99 0.59
N ASN A 150 16.82 16.46 1.19
CA ASN A 150 15.67 15.62 1.50
C ASN A 150 15.01 15.07 0.23
N ALA A 151 14.90 15.88 -0.83
CA ALA A 151 14.37 15.45 -2.11
C ALA A 151 15.22 14.33 -2.74
N LEU A 152 16.55 14.46 -2.68
CA LEU A 152 17.48 13.43 -3.15
C LEU A 152 17.34 12.14 -2.33
N PHE A 153 17.29 12.24 -1.01
CA PHE A 153 17.10 11.08 -0.13
C PHE A 153 15.76 10.38 -0.37
N ASP A 154 14.67 11.14 -0.46
CA ASP A 154 13.33 10.60 -0.74
C ASP A 154 13.30 9.88 -2.10
N ALA A 155 13.93 10.45 -3.14
CA ALA A 155 14.05 9.82 -4.44
C ALA A 155 14.88 8.53 -4.40
N LEU A 156 15.99 8.51 -3.66
CA LEU A 156 16.85 7.33 -3.53
C LEU A 156 16.18 6.22 -2.71
N LEU A 157 15.53 6.56 -1.60
CA LEU A 157 14.86 5.62 -0.69
C LEU A 157 13.57 5.05 -1.28
N THR A 158 12.94 5.74 -2.22
CA THR A 158 11.75 5.22 -2.92
C THR A 158 12.05 3.91 -3.64
N LEU A 159 13.25 3.75 -4.24
CA LEU A 159 13.61 2.53 -4.97
C LEU A 159 13.63 1.27 -4.08
N PRO A 160 14.40 1.20 -2.96
CA PRO A 160 14.40 0.04 -2.09
C PRO A 160 13.02 -0.20 -1.44
N VAL A 161 12.24 0.84 -1.16
CA VAL A 161 10.86 0.67 -0.64
C VAL A 161 9.97 -0.03 -1.66
N LEU A 162 9.99 0.39 -2.93
CA LEU A 162 9.21 -0.23 -4.01
C LEU A 162 9.66 -1.68 -4.29
N LEU A 163 10.98 -1.92 -4.26
CA LEU A 163 11.53 -3.28 -4.37
C LEU A 163 11.10 -4.15 -3.19
N GLY A 164 11.19 -3.64 -1.97
CA GLY A 164 10.77 -4.34 -0.76
C GLY A 164 9.29 -4.72 -0.80
N LEU A 165 8.42 -3.78 -1.21
CA LEU A 165 7.00 -4.06 -1.41
C LEU A 165 6.75 -5.15 -2.45
N THR A 166 7.52 -5.13 -3.55
CA THR A 166 7.45 -6.14 -4.62
C THR A 166 7.83 -7.52 -4.10
N VAL A 167 8.93 -7.62 -3.35
CA VAL A 167 9.39 -8.86 -2.73
C VAL A 167 8.37 -9.37 -1.71
N LEU A 168 7.81 -8.48 -0.89
CA LEU A 168 6.79 -8.81 0.10
C LEU A 168 5.54 -9.42 -0.52
N VAL A 169 5.05 -8.82 -1.62
CA VAL A 169 3.89 -9.31 -2.37
C VAL A 169 4.16 -10.70 -2.95
N GLU A 170 5.33 -10.91 -3.54
CA GLU A 170 5.74 -12.22 -4.07
C GLU A 170 5.90 -13.28 -2.97
N ALA A 171 6.44 -12.89 -1.81
CA ALA A 171 6.50 -13.75 -0.63
C ALA A 171 5.09 -14.16 -0.16
N ILE A 172 4.12 -13.23 -0.17
CA ILE A 172 2.72 -13.55 0.13
C ILE A 172 2.14 -14.52 -0.90
N TYR A 173 2.33 -14.29 -2.20
CA TYR A 173 1.83 -15.23 -3.22
C TYR A 173 2.48 -16.62 -3.08
N TRP A 174 3.74 -16.69 -2.66
CA TRP A 174 4.39 -17.95 -2.32
C TRP A 174 3.77 -18.62 -1.08
N LEU A 175 3.55 -17.87 0.01
CA LEU A 175 2.90 -18.36 1.24
C LEU A 175 1.45 -18.82 0.98
N GLN A 176 0.70 -18.06 0.20
CA GLN A 176 -0.66 -18.38 -0.21
C GLN A 176 -0.69 -19.73 -0.94
N ARG A 177 0.23 -19.96 -1.89
CA ARG A 177 0.34 -21.24 -2.61
C ARG A 177 0.76 -22.39 -1.69
N ARG A 178 1.58 -22.12 -0.68
CA ARG A 178 2.08 -23.14 0.27
C ARG A 178 1.05 -23.55 1.32
N HIS A 179 0.27 -22.59 1.82
CA HIS A 179 -0.62 -22.77 2.97
C HIS A 179 -2.11 -22.73 2.63
N HIS A 180 -2.48 -22.44 1.37
CA HIS A 180 -3.87 -22.35 0.90
C HIS A 180 -4.74 -21.37 1.71
N ILE A 181 -4.12 -20.39 2.36
CA ILE A 181 -4.81 -19.30 3.06
C ILE A 181 -5.13 -18.22 2.03
N ALA A 182 -6.31 -17.62 2.15
CA ALA A 182 -6.77 -16.58 1.23
C ALA A 182 -5.88 -15.31 1.31
N LEU A 183 -5.73 -14.63 0.16
CA LEU A 183 -4.75 -13.54 -0.03
C LEU A 183 -5.05 -12.30 0.82
N ASP A 184 -6.34 -11.99 0.97
CA ASP A 184 -6.93 -10.99 1.84
C ASP A 184 -6.56 -11.16 3.32
N VAL A 185 -6.46 -12.40 3.81
CA VAL A 185 -6.05 -12.70 5.20
C VAL A 185 -4.58 -12.34 5.41
N TRP A 186 -3.72 -12.65 4.43
CA TRP A 186 -2.31 -12.23 4.47
C TRP A 186 -2.15 -10.71 4.38
N ALA A 187 -2.89 -10.08 3.48
CA ALA A 187 -2.93 -8.62 3.34
C ALA A 187 -3.35 -7.92 4.66
N ALA A 188 -4.44 -8.40 5.28
CA ALA A 188 -4.89 -7.91 6.58
C ALA A 188 -3.82 -8.12 7.68
N GLY A 189 -3.22 -9.31 7.73
CA GLY A 189 -2.17 -9.64 8.69
C GLY A 189 -0.96 -8.70 8.62
N ILE A 190 -0.56 -8.28 7.42
CA ILE A 190 0.53 -7.31 7.24
C ILE A 190 0.16 -5.94 7.80
N VAL A 191 -1.04 -5.44 7.50
CA VAL A 191 -1.48 -4.14 8.00
C VAL A 191 -1.53 -4.14 9.53
N PHE A 192 -2.04 -5.22 10.15
CA PHE A 192 -2.02 -5.36 11.60
C PHE A 192 -0.60 -5.42 12.17
N ALA A 193 0.31 -6.13 11.52
CA ALA A 193 1.70 -6.23 11.96
C ALA A 193 2.39 -4.86 11.99
N VAL A 194 2.10 -3.97 11.02
CA VAL A 194 2.67 -2.63 11.00
C VAL A 194 2.06 -1.72 12.06
N ILE A 195 0.74 -1.75 12.25
CA ILE A 195 0.10 -1.00 13.34
C ILE A 195 0.66 -1.43 14.70
N ALA A 196 0.71 -2.75 14.95
CA ALA A 196 1.27 -3.29 16.19
C ALA A 196 2.75 -2.96 16.37
N GLY A 197 3.54 -3.04 15.28
CA GLY A 197 4.95 -2.65 15.27
C GLY A 197 5.17 -1.19 15.64
N ASN A 198 4.34 -0.28 15.11
CA ASN A 198 4.39 1.14 15.46
C ASN A 198 4.09 1.38 16.95
N PHE A 199 3.04 0.74 17.50
CA PHE A 199 2.77 0.83 18.94
C PHE A 199 3.92 0.26 19.78
N GLY A 200 4.49 -0.88 19.36
CA GLY A 200 5.64 -1.48 20.03
C GLY A 200 6.88 -0.58 20.03
N ALA A 201 7.18 0.06 18.91
CA ALA A 201 8.30 0.99 18.78
C ALA A 201 8.16 2.19 19.73
N VAL A 202 6.96 2.76 19.85
CA VAL A 202 6.68 3.86 20.79
C VAL A 202 6.91 3.43 22.24
N VAL A 203 6.44 2.22 22.62
CA VAL A 203 6.66 1.69 23.98
C VAL A 203 8.16 1.50 24.26
N VAL A 204 8.90 0.92 23.33
CA VAL A 204 10.35 0.70 23.48
C VAL A 204 11.10 2.03 23.58
N TRP A 205 10.76 3.01 22.75
CA TRP A 205 11.34 4.36 22.81
C TRP A 205 11.11 4.99 24.19
N ASN A 206 9.87 4.99 24.67
CA ASN A 206 9.53 5.55 25.98
C ASN A 206 10.23 4.82 27.13
N LEU A 207 10.47 3.50 27.03
CA LEU A 207 11.21 2.75 28.04
C LEU A 207 12.72 3.04 28.02
N TRP A 208 13.29 3.39 26.86
CA TRP A 208 14.73 3.65 26.73
C TRP A 208 15.12 5.08 27.11
N TYR A 209 14.19 6.03 26.94
CA TYR A 209 14.43 7.46 27.14
C TYR A 209 13.68 8.05 28.36
N ALA A 210 13.00 7.23 29.17
CA ALA A 210 12.46 7.60 30.49
C ALA A 210 13.45 7.28 31.61
#